data_AF-A0A0P9DW65-F1
#
_entry.id   AF-A0A0P9DW65-F1
#
_cell.length_a   1.000
_cell.length_b   1.000
_cell.length_c   1.000
_cell.angle_alpha   90.00
_cell.angle_beta   90.00
_cell.angle_gamma   90.00
#
_symmetry.space_group_name_H-M   'P 1'
#
loop_
_entity.id
_entity.type
_entity.pdbx_description
1 polymer ?
#
loop_
_entity_poly.entity_id
_entity_poly.type
_entity_poly.pdbx_seq_one_letter_code
_entity_poly.pdbx_strand_id
1 'polypeptide(L)'
;MFPSPSNQTQFGKSLLEKDPNHPGTLGIAISECLEDTLSHEDTRYCLGSVLNHVLLHQTIVGQEAKMQFEMIDVYPDVFCDCIDGGSNFSGFCFPFMRDKLKGKSNSEFFACEARAVPTPQGAFTPMILVTPLRWPHREDAYPWAQVCLPTYSFWRTAIPWDGS
;
A
#
# COMPACT_ATOMS: atom_id res chain seq x y z
N MET A 1 15.60 -20.57 5.46
CA MET A 1 14.17 -20.20 5.46
C MET A 1 13.51 -21.03 6.54
N PHE A 2 12.94 -20.37 7.55
CA PHE A 2 12.30 -21.02 8.70
C PHE A 2 10.80 -20.70 8.71
N PRO A 3 9.91 -21.66 9.03
CA PRO A 3 8.50 -21.36 9.24
C PRO A 3 8.33 -20.54 10.52
N SER A 4 7.46 -19.53 10.49
CA SER A 4 7.12 -18.70 11.65
C SER A 4 5.67 -19.02 12.09
N PRO A 5 5.41 -19.32 13.38
CA PRO A 5 6.35 -19.29 14.51
C PRO A 5 7.43 -20.37 14.44
N SER A 6 8.68 -20.04 14.78
CA SER A 6 9.81 -20.97 14.72
C SER A 6 10.29 -21.42 16.11
N ASN A 7 11.06 -22.51 16.16
CA ASN A 7 11.78 -22.91 17.37
C ASN A 7 13.17 -22.26 17.50
N GLN A 8 13.50 -21.27 16.66
CA GLN A 8 14.80 -20.58 16.66
C GLN A 8 14.83 -19.41 17.65
N THR A 9 13.67 -18.83 17.95
CA THR A 9 13.52 -17.67 18.84
C THR A 9 12.72 -18.04 20.09
N GLN A 10 12.90 -17.29 21.17
CA GLN A 10 12.10 -17.42 22.39
C GLN A 10 10.65 -17.02 22.15
N PHE A 11 10.42 -15.96 21.36
CA PHE A 11 9.07 -15.54 20.99
C PHE A 11 8.33 -16.65 20.24
N GLY A 12 8.96 -17.23 19.21
CA GLY A 12 8.40 -18.34 18.44
C GLY A 12 8.15 -19.58 19.30
N LYS A 13 9.10 -19.98 20.16
CA LYS A 13 8.92 -21.09 21.11
C LYS A 13 7.70 -20.89 22.01
N SER A 14 7.54 -19.68 22.56
CA SER A 14 6.42 -19.36 23.46
C SER A 14 5.04 -19.47 22.79
N LEU A 15 4.97 -19.31 21.46
CA LEU A 15 3.74 -19.49 20.69
C LEU A 15 3.50 -20.97 20.37
N LEU A 16 4.56 -21.71 19.98
CA LEU A 16 4.46 -23.14 19.68
C LEU A 16 4.16 -24.00 20.93
N GLU A 17 4.58 -23.57 22.11
CA GLU A 17 4.20 -24.20 23.38
C GLU A 17 2.68 -24.15 23.63
N LYS A 18 2.01 -23.10 23.16
CA LYS A 18 0.56 -22.92 23.29
C LYS A 18 -0.20 -23.63 22.18
N ASP A 19 0.30 -23.54 20.95
CA ASP A 19 -0.25 -24.21 19.78
C ASP A 19 0.88 -24.69 18.86
N PRO A 20 1.19 -26.01 18.86
CA PRO A 20 2.22 -26.57 17.99
C PRO A 20 1.92 -26.42 16.49
N ASN A 21 0.66 -26.19 16.11
CA ASN A 21 0.20 -26.01 14.72
C ASN A 21 -0.16 -24.55 14.41
N HIS A 22 0.38 -23.60 15.18
CA HIS A 22 0.07 -22.18 15.04
C HIS A 22 0.31 -21.70 13.59
N PRO A 23 -0.69 -21.10 12.91
CA PRO A 23 -0.61 -20.80 11.47
C PRO A 23 0.34 -19.65 11.12
N GLY A 24 0.68 -18.83 12.12
CA GLY A 24 1.60 -17.69 11.98
C GLY A 24 0.92 -16.43 11.45
N THR A 25 1.65 -15.31 11.53
CA THR A 25 1.26 -14.03 10.94
C THR A 25 2.51 -13.27 10.52
N LEU A 26 2.37 -12.27 9.64
CA LEU A 26 3.49 -11.39 9.29
C LEU A 26 4.08 -10.70 10.53
N GLY A 27 3.24 -10.26 11.47
CA GLY A 27 3.69 -9.62 12.71
C GLY A 27 4.55 -10.55 13.55
N ILE A 28 4.20 -11.84 13.64
CA ILE A 28 5.01 -12.83 14.36
C ILE A 28 6.37 -13.01 13.68
N ALA A 29 6.39 -13.15 12.35
CA ALA A 29 7.64 -13.28 11.62
C ALA A 29 8.55 -12.06 11.79
N ILE A 30 7.98 -10.85 11.82
CA ILE A 30 8.73 -9.61 12.10
C ILE A 30 9.30 -9.64 13.52
N SER A 31 8.50 -10.03 14.53
CA SER A 31 8.97 -10.14 15.92
C SER A 31 10.12 -11.14 16.06
N GLU A 32 10.03 -12.31 15.43
CA GLU A 32 11.10 -13.31 15.44
C GLU A 32 12.35 -12.81 14.72
N CYS A 33 12.21 -12.20 13.54
CA CYS A 33 13.35 -11.62 12.82
C CYS A 33 14.04 -10.53 13.63
N LEU A 34 13.29 -9.70 14.36
CA LEU A 34 13.85 -8.66 15.24
C LEU A 34 14.56 -9.28 16.44
N GLU A 35 13.99 -10.31 17.08
CA GLU A 35 14.65 -11.01 18.18
C GLU A 35 15.99 -11.63 17.73
N ASP A 36 15.99 -12.33 16.59
CA ASP A 36 17.17 -12.95 16.01
C ASP A 36 18.23 -11.90 15.65
N THR A 37 17.82 -10.81 14.99
CA THR A 37 18.73 -9.72 14.60
C THR A 37 19.36 -9.04 15.83
N LEU A 38 18.57 -8.76 16.87
CA LEU A 38 19.07 -8.10 18.07
C LEU A 38 20.00 -8.99 18.90
N SER A 39 19.95 -10.31 18.69
CA SER A 39 20.77 -11.30 19.39
C SER A 39 22.14 -11.54 18.72
N HIS A 40 22.37 -11.02 17.51
CA HIS A 40 23.58 -11.24 16.73
C HIS A 40 24.20 -9.92 16.24
N GLU A 41 25.44 -9.63 16.67
CA GLU A 41 26.13 -8.37 16.35
C GLU A 41 26.42 -8.15 14.86
N ASP A 42 26.51 -9.23 14.08
CA ASP A 42 26.83 -9.23 12.65
C ASP A 42 25.60 -9.20 11.73
N THR A 43 24.41 -8.97 12.29
CA THR A 43 23.16 -8.97 11.54
C THR A 43 22.50 -7.60 11.46
N ARG A 44 21.70 -7.39 10.41
CA ARG A 44 20.89 -6.19 10.19
C ARG A 44 19.52 -6.59 9.66
N TYR A 45 18.48 -5.95 10.18
CA TYR A 45 17.11 -6.16 9.73
C TYR A 45 16.78 -5.23 8.55
N CYS A 46 16.37 -5.80 7.43
CA CYS A 46 15.96 -5.06 6.24
C CYS A 46 14.44 -5.09 6.11
N LEU A 47 13.77 -3.96 6.37
CA LEU A 47 12.32 -3.86 6.18
C LEU A 47 11.99 -3.56 4.71
N GLY A 48 11.14 -4.39 4.10
CA GLY A 48 10.89 -4.37 2.65
C GLY A 48 9.75 -3.48 2.16
N SER A 49 9.03 -2.76 3.04
CA SER A 49 7.88 -1.94 2.64
C SER A 49 7.58 -0.82 3.63
N VAL A 50 6.62 0.06 3.29
CA VAL A 50 6.04 1.16 4.09
C VAL A 50 7.00 2.34 4.41
N LEU A 51 8.30 2.10 4.61
CA LEU A 51 9.24 3.16 5.00
C LEU A 51 9.62 4.08 3.83
N ASN A 52 9.74 5.38 4.11
CA ASN A 52 10.06 6.40 3.10
C ASN A 52 11.28 6.07 2.22
N HIS A 53 12.33 5.46 2.79
CA HIS A 53 13.51 5.08 2.00
C HIS A 53 13.22 3.91 1.04
N VAL A 54 12.36 2.97 1.43
CA VAL A 54 11.90 1.89 0.54
C VAL A 54 11.09 2.46 -0.61
N LEU A 55 10.16 3.35 -0.30
CA LEU A 55 9.34 4.06 -1.30
C LEU A 55 10.24 4.84 -2.27
N LEU A 56 11.26 5.53 -1.74
CA LEU A 56 12.26 6.24 -2.55
C LEU A 56 13.01 5.30 -3.48
N HIS A 57 13.49 4.15 -2.99
CA HIS A 57 14.19 3.17 -3.82
C HIS A 57 13.30 2.64 -4.95
N GLN A 58 12.01 2.45 -4.69
CA GLN A 58 11.04 2.01 -5.70
C GLN A 58 10.75 3.09 -6.76
N THR A 59 11.09 4.36 -6.53
CA THR A 59 10.83 5.43 -7.52
C THR A 59 11.57 5.25 -8.85
N ILE A 60 12.57 4.37 -8.90
CA ILE A 60 13.21 4.01 -10.17
C ILE A 60 12.20 3.51 -11.20
N VAL A 61 11.17 2.76 -10.76
CA VAL A 61 10.11 2.24 -11.63
C VAL A 61 9.35 3.36 -12.31
N GLY A 62 8.88 4.35 -11.55
CA GLY A 62 8.18 5.50 -12.13
C GLY A 62 9.08 6.42 -12.95
N GLN A 63 10.38 6.53 -12.62
CA GLN A 63 11.34 7.30 -13.41
C GLN A 63 11.59 6.67 -14.79
N GLU A 64 11.80 5.35 -14.83
CA GLU A 64 11.93 4.59 -16.07
C GLU A 64 10.65 4.65 -16.91
N ALA A 65 9.49 4.49 -16.26
CA ALA A 65 8.20 4.60 -16.95
C ALA A 65 8.00 5.97 -17.58
N LYS A 66 8.40 7.07 -16.92
CA LYS A 66 8.34 8.41 -17.53
C LYS A 66 9.16 8.51 -18.80
N MET A 67 10.39 8.01 -18.78
CA MET A 67 11.25 8.00 -19.96
C MET A 67 10.62 7.19 -21.10
N GLN A 68 10.02 6.04 -20.78
CA GLN A 68 9.34 5.20 -21.77
C GLN A 68 8.12 5.88 -22.39
N PHE A 69 7.34 6.61 -21.59
CA PHE A 69 6.20 7.41 -22.05
C PHE A 69 6.63 8.60 -22.91
N GLU A 70 7.73 9.27 -22.55
CA GLU A 70 8.36 10.33 -23.36
C GLU A 70 8.83 9.81 -24.72
N MET A 71 9.38 8.59 -24.78
CA MET A 71 9.83 7.96 -26.03
C MET A 71 8.71 7.72 -27.04
N ILE A 72 7.46 7.62 -26.59
CA ILE A 72 6.28 7.41 -27.45
C ILE A 72 5.38 8.64 -27.55
N ASP A 73 5.80 9.79 -26.98
CA ASP A 73 5.04 11.04 -26.94
C ASP A 73 3.61 10.89 -26.36
N VAL A 74 3.49 10.08 -25.30
CA VAL A 74 2.22 9.84 -24.59
C VAL A 74 2.39 10.21 -23.12
N TYR A 75 1.37 10.82 -22.51
CA TYR A 75 1.32 11.03 -21.06
C TYR A 75 0.05 10.37 -20.50
N PRO A 76 0.13 9.50 -19.47
CA PRO A 76 -1.05 8.80 -18.98
C PRO A 76 -2.03 9.74 -18.25
N ASP A 77 -3.31 9.65 -18.58
CA ASP A 77 -4.39 10.35 -17.85
C ASP A 77 -4.75 9.65 -16.54
N VAL A 78 -4.55 8.34 -16.46
CA VAL A 78 -4.94 7.52 -15.32
C VAL A 78 -3.84 6.54 -14.95
N PHE A 79 -3.53 6.48 -13.66
CA PHE A 79 -2.62 5.52 -13.04
C PHE A 79 -3.42 4.62 -12.10
N CYS A 80 -3.22 3.32 -12.22
CA CYS A 80 -3.88 2.30 -11.40
C CYS A 80 -2.85 1.25 -11.01
N ASP A 81 -2.72 0.95 -9.72
CA ASP A 81 -1.81 -0.08 -9.23
C ASP A 81 -2.31 -0.65 -7.89
N CYS A 82 -1.88 -1.88 -7.58
CA CYS A 82 -2.26 -2.55 -6.35
C CYS A 82 -1.60 -1.92 -5.12
N ILE A 83 -2.29 -1.97 -3.98
CA ILE A 83 -1.81 -1.46 -2.71
C ILE A 83 -1.96 -2.50 -1.60
N ASP A 84 -0.83 -2.82 -0.99
CA ASP A 84 -0.72 -3.49 0.31
C ASP A 84 0.11 -2.57 1.22
N GLY A 85 1.41 -2.84 1.42
CA GLY A 85 2.34 -1.90 2.07
C GLY A 85 2.67 -0.63 1.26
N GLY A 86 2.15 -0.51 0.02
CA GLY A 86 2.18 0.72 -0.80
C GLY A 86 3.50 1.08 -1.48
N SER A 87 4.55 0.27 -1.36
CA SER A 87 5.86 0.55 -1.97
C SER A 87 5.84 0.55 -3.50
N ASN A 88 5.16 -0.42 -4.13
CA ASN A 88 5.00 -0.49 -5.60
C ASN A 88 4.25 0.73 -6.14
N PHE A 89 3.03 0.96 -5.63
CA PHE A 89 2.20 2.10 -6.00
C PHE A 89 2.95 3.43 -5.86
N SER A 90 3.66 3.62 -4.75
CA SER A 90 4.46 4.83 -4.52
C SER A 90 5.60 4.96 -5.52
N GLY A 91 6.36 3.89 -5.74
CA GLY A 91 7.49 3.87 -6.66
C GLY A 91 7.10 4.19 -8.10
N PHE A 92 5.99 3.61 -8.54
CA PHE A 92 5.44 3.88 -9.87
C PHE A 92 4.80 5.27 -9.97
N CYS A 93 3.92 5.65 -9.04
CA CYS A 93 3.09 6.85 -9.17
C CYS A 93 3.77 8.15 -8.73
N PHE A 94 4.66 8.15 -7.73
CA PHE A 94 5.23 9.40 -7.18
C PHE A 94 5.93 10.29 -8.22
N PRO A 95 6.72 9.76 -9.16
CA PRO A 95 7.34 10.57 -10.21
C PRO A 95 6.34 11.33 -11.09
N PHE A 96 5.12 10.79 -11.28
CA PHE A 96 4.03 11.43 -12.01
C PHE A 96 3.16 12.32 -11.12
N MET A 97 2.91 11.94 -9.86
CA MET A 97 2.23 12.78 -8.88
C MET A 97 2.99 14.10 -8.66
N ARG A 98 4.33 14.06 -8.70
CA ARG A 98 5.18 15.25 -8.67
C ARG A 98 4.80 16.25 -9.76
N ASP A 99 4.46 15.78 -10.95
CA ASP A 99 4.07 16.65 -12.08
C ASP A 99 2.67 17.22 -11.87
N LYS A 100 1.72 16.42 -11.37
CA LYS A 100 0.40 16.92 -10.95
C LYS A 100 0.50 17.99 -9.88
N LEU A 101 1.29 17.77 -8.84
CA LEU A 101 1.53 18.75 -7.76
C LEU A 101 2.18 20.04 -8.27
N LYS A 102 2.91 19.98 -9.38
CA LYS A 102 3.48 21.14 -10.07
C LYS A 102 2.56 21.76 -11.12
N GLY A 103 1.31 21.29 -11.23
CA GLY A 103 0.34 21.77 -12.21
C GLY A 103 0.66 21.40 -13.66
N LYS A 104 1.52 20.39 -13.90
CA LYS A 104 1.93 19.95 -15.24
C LYS A 104 1.03 18.86 -15.83
N SER A 105 0.19 18.25 -15.01
CA SER A 105 -0.68 17.15 -15.41
C SER A 105 -1.96 17.17 -14.56
N ASN A 106 -3.07 16.70 -15.15
CA ASN A 106 -4.33 16.49 -14.46
C ASN A 106 -4.61 15.01 -14.13
N SER A 107 -3.59 14.15 -14.26
CA SER A 107 -3.75 12.69 -14.20
C SER A 107 -4.37 12.23 -12.88
N GLU A 108 -5.13 11.15 -12.91
CA GLU A 108 -5.79 10.55 -11.76
C GLU A 108 -5.03 9.31 -11.30
N PHE A 109 -5.08 9.01 -10.00
CA PHE A 109 -4.29 7.96 -9.38
C PHE A 109 -5.21 7.10 -8.50
N PHE A 110 -5.25 5.80 -8.77
CA PHE A 110 -6.12 4.84 -8.09
C PHE A 110 -5.27 3.73 -7.45
N ALA A 111 -5.36 3.63 -6.13
CA ALA A 111 -4.75 2.55 -5.37
C ALA A 111 -5.79 1.44 -5.15
N CYS A 112 -5.47 0.21 -5.52
CA CYS A 112 -6.41 -0.91 -5.53
C CYS A 112 -6.03 -1.98 -4.51
N GLU A 113 -6.90 -2.23 -3.53
CA GLU A 113 -6.70 -3.28 -2.52
C GLU A 113 -7.57 -4.51 -2.79
N ALA A 114 -7.19 -5.64 -2.18
CA ALA A 114 -7.97 -6.87 -2.29
C ALA A 114 -9.22 -6.79 -1.40
N ARG A 115 -10.39 -7.08 -1.98
CA ARG A 115 -11.66 -7.15 -1.23
C ARG A 115 -11.62 -8.12 -0.05
N ALA A 116 -10.86 -9.21 -0.17
CA ALA A 116 -10.79 -10.25 0.85
C ALA A 116 -10.08 -9.79 2.14
N VAL A 117 -9.22 -8.76 2.06
CA VAL A 117 -8.42 -8.26 3.17
C VAL A 117 -8.35 -6.72 3.07
N PRO A 118 -9.47 -6.00 3.28
CA PRO A 118 -9.49 -4.55 3.15
C PRO A 118 -8.74 -3.89 4.31
N THR A 119 -8.04 -2.79 4.03
CA THR A 119 -7.45 -1.98 5.11
C THR A 119 -8.56 -1.39 6.01
N PRO A 120 -8.35 -1.28 7.34
CA PRO A 120 -9.37 -0.78 8.25
C PRO A 120 -9.85 0.63 7.87
N GLN A 121 -11.15 0.79 7.65
CA GLN A 121 -11.74 2.07 7.28
C GLN A 121 -11.59 3.08 8.45
N GLY A 122 -10.92 4.21 8.18
CA GLY A 122 -10.72 5.29 9.17
C GLY A 122 -9.33 5.34 9.82
N ALA A 123 -8.45 4.38 9.55
CA ALA A 123 -7.02 4.58 9.79
C ALA A 123 -6.51 5.58 8.75
N PHE A 124 -6.04 6.74 9.21
CA PHE A 124 -5.30 7.69 8.38
C PHE A 124 -4.03 7.01 7.87
N THR A 125 -4.13 6.31 6.75
CA THR A 125 -2.97 5.95 5.94
C THR A 125 -2.62 7.23 5.19
N PRO A 126 -1.44 7.85 5.41
CA PRO A 126 -1.07 9.12 4.80
C PRO A 126 -0.72 8.92 3.33
N MET A 127 -1.62 8.33 2.56
CA MET A 127 -1.40 7.91 1.18
C MET A 127 -2.76 7.77 0.53
N ILE A 128 -3.22 8.88 -0.06
CA ILE A 128 -4.42 9.05 -0.91
C ILE A 128 -5.35 7.83 -0.87
N LEU A 129 -6.14 7.77 0.22
CA LEU A 129 -7.44 7.14 0.18
C LEU A 129 -8.14 7.73 -1.05
N VAL A 130 -8.89 6.91 -1.79
CA VAL A 130 -9.92 7.42 -2.71
C VAL A 130 -11.03 8.05 -1.85
N THR A 131 -10.70 9.09 -1.08
CA THR A 131 -11.62 10.14 -0.75
C THR A 131 -11.56 11.07 -1.95
N PRO A 132 -12.68 11.29 -2.64
CA PRO A 132 -12.79 12.46 -3.48
C PRO A 132 -12.56 13.65 -2.53
N LEU A 133 -11.37 14.28 -2.54
CA LEU A 133 -11.14 15.61 -1.93
C LEU A 133 -11.84 16.73 -2.73
N ARG A 134 -12.93 16.32 -3.38
CA ARG A 134 -13.83 16.89 -4.37
C ARG A 134 -14.27 15.68 -5.17
N TRP A 135 -15.58 15.47 -5.25
CA TRP A 135 -16.26 14.85 -6.40
C TRP A 135 -17.14 13.62 -6.10
N PRO A 136 -18.35 13.83 -5.55
CA PRO A 136 -19.39 12.78 -5.45
C PRO A 136 -20.11 12.45 -6.79
N HIS A 137 -19.56 12.81 -7.96
CA HIS A 137 -20.29 12.75 -9.25
C HIS A 137 -19.55 12.10 -10.44
N ARG A 138 -18.59 11.17 -10.27
CA ARG A 138 -17.80 10.59 -11.40
C ARG A 138 -17.68 9.05 -11.41
N GLU A 139 -18.55 8.32 -10.70
CA GLU A 139 -18.60 6.85 -10.84
C GLU A 139 -18.96 6.41 -12.27
N ASP A 140 -19.63 7.27 -13.02
CA ASP A 140 -20.01 7.09 -14.43
C ASP A 140 -18.85 7.31 -15.42
N ALA A 141 -17.81 8.06 -15.04
CA ALA A 141 -16.68 8.35 -15.92
C ALA A 141 -15.71 7.16 -16.08
N TYR A 142 -15.61 6.30 -15.06
CA TYR A 142 -14.75 5.12 -15.10
C TYR A 142 -15.49 3.87 -14.59
N PRO A 143 -16.40 3.29 -15.38
CA PRO A 143 -17.14 2.09 -14.99
C PRO A 143 -16.23 0.90 -14.62
N TRP A 144 -15.02 0.84 -15.19
CA TRP A 144 -14.02 -0.17 -14.86
C TRP A 144 -13.46 -0.01 -13.44
N ALA A 145 -13.44 1.20 -12.87
CA ALA A 145 -12.97 1.44 -11.51
C ALA A 145 -13.90 0.81 -10.46
N GLN A 146 -15.15 0.50 -10.82
CA GLN A 146 -16.08 -0.24 -9.96
C GLN A 146 -15.62 -1.67 -9.67
N VAL A 147 -14.78 -2.27 -10.53
CA VAL A 147 -14.15 -3.57 -10.28
C VAL A 147 -13.20 -3.49 -9.06
N CYS A 148 -12.71 -2.30 -8.73
CA CYS A 148 -11.87 -2.01 -7.58
C CYS A 148 -12.64 -1.44 -6.37
N LEU A 149 -13.94 -1.12 -6.49
CA LEU A 149 -14.74 -0.39 -5.49
C LEU A 149 -15.95 -1.17 -4.90
N PRO A 150 -15.83 -2.39 -4.34
CA PRO A 150 -16.96 -3.04 -3.71
C PRO A 150 -17.25 -2.59 -2.25
N THR A 151 -16.93 -1.35 -1.85
CA THR A 151 -17.21 -0.81 -0.49
C THR A 151 -18.21 0.36 -0.44
N TYR A 152 -18.77 0.81 -1.57
CA TYR A 152 -19.59 2.02 -1.59
C TYR A 152 -21.03 1.86 -1.04
N SER A 153 -21.59 0.64 -0.99
CA SER A 153 -23.02 0.44 -0.71
C SER A 153 -23.45 0.50 0.76
N PHE A 154 -22.55 0.81 1.72
CA PHE A 154 -22.89 0.84 3.14
C PHE A 154 -22.99 2.26 3.76
N TRP A 155 -22.48 3.30 3.09
CA TRP A 155 -22.29 4.62 3.72
C TRP A 155 -23.31 5.71 3.37
N ARG A 156 -24.43 5.39 2.72
CA ARG A 156 -25.52 6.37 2.49
C ARG A 156 -26.30 6.79 3.74
N THR A 157 -26.09 6.16 4.90
CA THR A 157 -26.97 6.34 6.07
C THR A 157 -26.32 6.87 7.34
N ALA A 158 -25.01 7.11 7.39
CA ALA A 158 -24.35 7.33 8.69
C ALA A 158 -23.85 8.75 8.99
N ILE A 159 -23.74 9.68 8.02
CA ILE A 159 -23.27 11.04 8.33
C ILE A 159 -23.95 12.07 7.42
N PRO A 160 -24.94 12.85 7.90
CA PRO A 160 -25.32 14.09 7.25
C PRO A 160 -24.25 15.13 7.59
N TRP A 161 -23.58 15.68 6.57
CA TRP A 161 -22.73 16.86 6.74
C TRP A 161 -23.39 18.02 5.99
N ASP A 162 -23.84 19.02 6.74
CA ASP A 162 -24.42 20.27 6.26
C ASP A 162 -23.29 21.29 6.04
N GLY A 163 -22.96 21.50 4.77
CA GLY A 163 -21.85 22.36 4.36
C GLY A 163 -21.98 23.82 4.82
N SER A 164 -21.37 24.13 5.96
CA SER A 164 -21.05 25.48 6.42
C SER A 164 -19.55 25.61 6.68
#